data_AF-A0A318K5J9-F1
#
_entry.id   AF-A0A318K5J9-F1
#
_cell.length_a   1.000
_cell.length_b   1.000
_cell.length_c   1.000
_cell.angle_alpha   90.00
_cell.angle_beta   90.00
_cell.angle_gamma   90.00
#
_symmetry.space_group_name_H-M   'P 1'
#
loop_
_entity.id
_entity.type
_entity.pdbx_description
1 polymer ?
#
loop_
_entity_poly.entity_id
_entity_poly.type
_entity_poly.pdbx_seq_one_letter_code
_entity_poly.pdbx_strand_id
1 'polypeptide(L)'
;MAKSETFGEGSRAVAALTLVWKEIRRRHPDIPDVVIIASPGSTGTASLRLGRFSARRWQSGEREFDELFIATEGFSAGPRYVLATMLHEAAHALAYTRGVQDTSRAGAYHNSRFKELAEELGLTAQRDHGSGWATTHLPEPTATAYASQLAMLAASISGHRRILCGYCQQPFTNRETTS
;
A
#
# COMPACT_ATOMS: atom_id res chain seq x y z
N MET A 1 23.17 -30.13 5.24
CA MET A 1 22.88 -29.09 4.23
C MET A 1 21.38 -28.85 4.25
N ALA A 2 20.92 -27.70 4.77
CA ALA A 2 19.50 -27.35 4.74
C ALA A 2 19.09 -27.04 3.29
N LYS A 3 18.04 -27.67 2.79
CA LYS A 3 17.45 -27.32 1.49
C LYS A 3 16.93 -25.88 1.59
N SER A 4 17.35 -25.03 0.66
CA SER A 4 16.75 -23.71 0.47
C SER A 4 15.28 -23.91 0.11
N GLU A 5 14.37 -23.56 1.02
CA GLU A 5 12.94 -23.54 0.72
C GLU A 5 12.66 -22.37 -0.22
N THR A 6 12.41 -22.69 -1.49
CA THR A 6 11.94 -21.71 -2.47
C THR A 6 10.48 -21.43 -2.22
N PHE A 7 10.19 -20.30 -1.57
CA PHE A 7 8.84 -19.77 -1.42
C PHE A 7 8.21 -19.46 -2.79
N GLY A 8 6.91 -19.77 -2.96
CA GLY A 8 6.14 -19.34 -4.13
C GLY A 8 6.15 -17.81 -4.28
N GLU A 9 5.89 -17.30 -5.49
CA GLU A 9 5.94 -15.85 -5.78
C GLU A 9 5.04 -15.03 -4.85
N GLY A 10 3.81 -15.50 -4.56
CA GLY A 10 2.91 -14.82 -3.63
C GLY A 10 3.48 -14.69 -2.21
N SER A 11 4.09 -15.75 -1.67
CA SER A 11 4.75 -15.70 -0.36
C SER A 11 5.99 -14.78 -0.35
N ARG A 12 6.73 -14.67 -1.46
CA ARG A 12 7.86 -13.73 -1.57
C ARG A 12 7.39 -12.28 -1.59
N ALA A 13 6.30 -11.98 -2.29
CA ALA A 13 5.70 -10.65 -2.32
C ALA A 13 5.24 -10.22 -0.91
N VAL A 14 4.48 -11.07 -0.21
CA VAL A 14 4.02 -10.77 1.15
C VAL A 14 5.21 -10.60 2.11
N ALA A 15 6.23 -11.46 2.02
CA ALA A 15 7.44 -11.33 2.85
C ALA A 15 8.17 -9.99 2.62
N ALA A 16 8.28 -9.55 1.36
CA ALA A 16 8.85 -8.24 1.04
C ALA A 16 8.01 -7.11 1.65
N LEU A 17 6.68 -7.12 1.46
CA LEU A 17 5.79 -6.14 2.08
C LEU A 17 5.95 -6.10 3.61
N THR A 18 6.07 -7.26 4.27
CA THR A 18 6.31 -7.34 5.72
C THR A 18 7.62 -6.68 6.12
N LEU A 19 8.70 -6.89 5.37
CA LEU A 19 9.99 -6.28 5.66
C LEU A 19 9.98 -4.76 5.42
N VAL A 20 9.27 -4.30 4.38
CA VAL A 20 9.06 -2.87 4.14
C VAL A 20 8.28 -2.23 5.29
N TRP A 21 7.18 -2.84 5.74
CA TRP A 21 6.39 -2.32 6.85
C TRP A 21 7.20 -2.24 8.15
N LYS A 22 8.02 -3.27 8.44
CA LYS A 22 8.94 -3.25 9.57
C LYS A 22 9.92 -2.08 9.50
N GLU A 23 10.45 -1.76 8.33
CA GLU A 23 11.35 -0.61 8.16
C GLU A 23 10.61 0.72 8.35
N ILE A 24 9.38 0.85 7.82
CA ILE A 24 8.54 2.02 8.05
C ILE A 24 8.34 2.24 9.56
N ARG A 25 7.95 1.20 10.30
CA ARG A 25 7.80 1.26 11.77
C ARG A 25 9.10 1.56 12.51
N ARG A 26 10.23 1.02 12.04
CA ARG A 26 11.55 1.30 12.63
C ARG A 26 11.88 2.79 12.56
N ARG A 27 11.46 3.49 11.49
CA ARG A 27 11.64 4.93 11.31
C ARG A 27 10.58 5.76 12.03
N HIS A 28 9.37 5.21 12.17
CA HIS A 28 8.22 5.88 12.75
C HIS A 28 7.57 4.96 13.82
N PRO A 29 8.09 4.94 15.06
CA PRO A 29 7.70 3.97 16.09
C PRO A 29 6.23 4.00 16.52
N ASP A 30 5.52 5.11 16.27
CA ASP A 30 4.08 5.26 16.53
C ASP A 30 3.22 4.45 15.54
N ILE A 31 3.79 3.91 14.46
CA ILE A 31 3.04 3.08 13.52
C ILE A 31 2.88 1.66 14.10
N PRO A 32 1.63 1.15 14.19
CA PRO A 32 1.36 -0.14 14.80
C PRO A 32 1.86 -1.30 13.92
N ASP A 33 2.01 -2.47 14.54
CA ASP A 33 2.19 -3.69 13.77
C ASP A 33 0.89 -4.10 13.08
N VAL A 34 0.99 -4.80 11.96
CA VAL A 34 -0.18 -5.17 11.15
C VAL A 34 -0.09 -6.60 10.61
N VAL A 35 -1.25 -7.20 10.39
CA VAL A 35 -1.42 -8.34 9.49
C VAL A 35 -1.44 -7.80 8.06
N ILE A 36 -0.49 -8.23 7.22
CA ILE A 36 -0.47 -7.82 5.81
C ILE A 36 -1.25 -8.83 4.98
N ILE A 37 -2.21 -8.32 4.21
CA ILE A 37 -2.89 -9.08 3.17
C ILE A 37 -2.61 -8.48 1.80
N ALA A 38 -2.28 -9.33 0.84
CA ALA A 38 -2.11 -8.96 -0.56
C ALA A 38 -3.10 -9.74 -1.42
N SER A 39 -4.02 -9.03 -2.08
CA SER A 39 -5.12 -9.63 -2.85
C SER A 39 -5.61 -8.66 -3.93
N PRO A 40 -6.39 -9.08 -4.93
CA PRO A 40 -6.97 -8.15 -5.90
C PRO A 40 -7.84 -7.08 -5.24
N GLY A 41 -7.59 -5.82 -5.59
CA GLY A 41 -8.33 -4.66 -5.11
C GLY A 41 -9.57 -4.33 -5.95
N SER A 42 -9.80 -5.05 -7.04
CA SER A 42 -10.94 -4.86 -7.95
C SER A 42 -12.20 -5.66 -7.55
N THR A 43 -12.12 -6.55 -6.55
CA THR A 43 -13.23 -7.45 -6.20
C THR A 43 -14.24 -6.76 -5.29
N GLY A 44 -15.50 -6.66 -5.73
CA GLY A 44 -16.62 -6.19 -4.90
C GLY A 44 -16.63 -4.68 -4.64
N THR A 45 -15.82 -3.89 -5.34
CA THR A 45 -15.78 -2.42 -5.22
C THR A 45 -16.08 -1.76 -6.57
N ALA A 46 -16.76 -0.61 -6.54
CA ALA A 46 -17.02 0.18 -7.74
C ALA A 46 -15.76 0.89 -8.27
N SER A 47 -14.73 1.04 -7.44
CA SER A 47 -13.43 1.62 -7.78
C SER A 47 -12.29 0.74 -7.29
N LEU A 48 -11.16 0.78 -7.99
CA LEU A 48 -9.96 0.05 -7.60
C LEU A 48 -9.43 0.59 -6.27
N ARG A 49 -9.38 -0.26 -5.25
CA ARG A 49 -8.75 0.04 -3.97
C ARG A 49 -7.33 -0.47 -3.99
N LEU A 50 -6.35 0.41 -3.80
CA LEU A 50 -4.92 0.07 -3.92
C LEU A 50 -4.26 -0.28 -2.58
N GLY A 51 -4.74 0.36 -1.52
CA GLY A 51 -4.32 0.12 -0.14
C GLY A 51 -5.50 0.32 0.80
N ARG A 52 -5.37 -0.22 2.01
CA ARG A 52 -6.22 0.14 3.15
C ARG A 52 -5.57 -0.28 4.47
N PHE A 53 -5.41 0.67 5.38
CA PHE A 53 -5.28 0.39 6.80
C PHE A 53 -6.66 0.13 7.43
N SER A 54 -6.78 -0.88 8.29
CA SER A 54 -7.98 -1.16 9.07
C SER A 54 -7.62 -1.56 10.49
N ALA A 55 -7.92 -0.67 11.44
CA ALA A 55 -7.67 -0.95 12.86
C ALA A 55 -8.55 -2.09 13.37
N ARG A 56 -7.97 -2.93 14.26
CA ARG A 56 -8.67 -4.00 15.01
C ARG A 56 -9.47 -4.94 14.10
N ARG A 57 -8.94 -5.22 12.90
CA ARG A 57 -9.66 -5.97 11.86
C ARG A 57 -9.62 -7.48 12.09
N TRP A 58 -8.58 -7.97 12.76
CA TRP A 58 -8.34 -9.38 13.06
C TRP A 58 -8.43 -9.64 14.56
N GLN A 59 -8.80 -10.87 14.93
CA GLN A 59 -8.85 -11.33 16.31
C GLN A 59 -8.23 -12.72 16.45
N SER A 60 -7.43 -12.92 17.49
CA SER A 60 -6.95 -14.24 17.93
C SER A 60 -7.04 -14.33 19.45
N GLY A 61 -8.02 -15.08 19.95
CA GLY A 61 -8.40 -15.04 21.37
C GLY A 61 -8.85 -13.63 21.76
N GLU A 62 -8.24 -13.08 22.81
CA GLU A 62 -8.53 -11.72 23.29
C GLU A 62 -7.70 -10.63 22.59
N ARG A 63 -6.76 -11.01 21.71
CA ARG A 63 -5.89 -10.07 21.01
C ARG A 63 -6.52 -9.65 19.70
N GLU A 64 -6.52 -8.35 19.44
CA GLU A 64 -6.89 -7.78 18.15
C GLU A 64 -5.64 -7.30 17.41
N PHE A 65 -5.70 -7.33 16.08
CA PHE A 65 -4.62 -6.89 15.21
C PHE A 65 -5.16 -5.99 14.11
N ASP A 66 -4.36 -5.00 13.77
CA ASP A 66 -4.61 -4.12 12.65
C ASP A 66 -4.29 -4.83 11.33
N GLU A 67 -4.92 -4.41 10.25
CA GLU A 67 -4.71 -4.94 8.90
C GLU A 67 -4.12 -3.87 8.00
N LEU A 68 -3.13 -4.27 7.19
CA LEU A 68 -2.71 -3.56 6.01
C LEU A 68 -3.05 -4.39 4.78
N PHE A 69 -4.03 -3.91 4.02
CA PHE A 69 -4.33 -4.43 2.69
C PHE A 69 -3.49 -3.70 1.63
N ILE A 70 -2.87 -4.46 0.73
CA ILE A 70 -2.18 -3.97 -0.47
C ILE A 70 -2.71 -4.71 -1.69
N ALA A 71 -3.17 -3.96 -2.69
CA ALA A 71 -3.70 -4.51 -3.91
C ALA A 71 -2.60 -5.03 -4.83
N THR A 72 -2.79 -6.24 -5.37
CA THR A 72 -1.83 -6.84 -6.32
C THR A 72 -1.74 -6.09 -7.65
N GLU A 73 -2.75 -5.31 -8.01
CA GLU A 73 -2.77 -4.44 -9.18
C GLU A 73 -1.70 -3.35 -9.10
N GLY A 74 -1.32 -2.91 -7.89
CA GLY A 74 -0.23 -1.96 -7.69
C GLY A 74 1.14 -2.53 -8.04
N PHE A 75 1.29 -3.85 -8.13
CA PHE A 75 2.59 -4.48 -8.42
C PHE A 75 3.05 -4.21 -9.85
N SER A 76 2.12 -4.12 -10.81
CA SER A 76 2.46 -3.77 -12.21
C SER A 76 2.87 -2.30 -12.37
N ALA A 77 2.48 -1.42 -11.44
CA ALA A 77 2.92 -0.03 -11.39
C ALA A 77 4.34 0.13 -10.79
N GLY A 78 4.91 -0.95 -10.23
CA GLY A 78 6.31 -1.01 -9.80
C GLY A 78 6.54 -0.68 -8.31
N PRO A 79 7.79 -0.87 -7.84
CA PRO A 79 8.12 -0.85 -6.41
C PRO A 79 7.95 0.53 -5.76
N ARG A 80 8.21 1.62 -6.48
CA ARG A 80 7.99 2.98 -5.98
C ARG A 80 6.52 3.25 -5.70
N TYR A 81 5.65 2.73 -6.56
CA TYR A 81 4.21 2.86 -6.40
C TYR A 81 3.73 2.08 -5.17
N VAL A 82 4.16 0.83 -5.02
CA VAL A 82 3.85 0.00 -3.84
C VAL A 82 4.32 0.67 -2.56
N LEU A 83 5.57 1.17 -2.51
CA LEU A 83 6.08 1.87 -1.33
C LEU A 83 5.27 3.14 -1.03
N ALA A 84 4.91 3.92 -2.04
CA ALA A 84 4.06 5.11 -1.86
C ALA A 84 2.70 4.75 -1.25
N THR A 85 2.05 3.70 -1.76
CA THR A 85 0.80 3.17 -1.19
C THR A 85 0.98 2.71 0.26
N MET A 86 2.06 1.99 0.58
CA MET A 86 2.33 1.58 1.96
C MET A 86 2.52 2.77 2.90
N LEU A 87 3.25 3.81 2.47
CA LEU A 87 3.44 5.03 3.26
C LEU A 87 2.14 5.83 3.41
N HIS A 88 1.25 5.80 2.39
CA HIS A 88 -0.08 6.39 2.47
C HIS A 88 -0.91 5.71 3.57
N GLU A 89 -0.98 4.38 3.56
CA GLU A 89 -1.71 3.64 4.59
C GLU A 89 -1.06 3.74 5.97
N ALA A 90 0.26 3.89 6.03
CA ALA A 90 0.98 4.22 7.26
C ALA A 90 0.58 5.59 7.83
N ALA A 91 0.23 6.58 7.01
CA ALA A 91 -0.27 7.87 7.51
C ALA A 91 -1.63 7.70 8.21
N HIS A 92 -2.51 6.86 7.67
CA HIS A 92 -3.77 6.48 8.33
C HIS A 92 -3.53 5.71 9.64
N ALA A 93 -2.57 4.78 9.64
CA ALA A 93 -2.19 4.04 10.84
C ALA A 93 -1.64 4.96 11.93
N LEU A 94 -0.79 5.92 11.54
CA LEU A 94 -0.25 6.94 12.43
C LEU A 94 -1.34 7.86 12.99
N ALA A 95 -2.29 8.27 12.15
CA ALA A 95 -3.46 9.03 12.55
C ALA A 95 -4.26 8.29 13.61
N TYR A 96 -4.51 7.00 13.39
CA TYR A 96 -5.21 6.13 14.34
C TYR A 96 -4.48 6.05 15.68
N THR A 97 -3.17 5.76 15.70
CA THR A 97 -2.39 5.68 16.94
C THR A 97 -2.43 7.00 17.72
N ARG A 98 -2.38 8.13 17.03
CA ARG A 98 -2.36 9.47 17.64
C ARG A 98 -3.75 10.04 17.94
N GLY A 99 -4.82 9.30 17.66
CA GLY A 99 -6.20 9.78 17.83
C GLY A 99 -6.56 10.96 16.93
N VAL A 100 -5.90 11.09 15.78
CA VAL A 100 -6.10 12.17 14.81
C VAL A 100 -7.15 11.75 13.80
N GLN A 101 -8.19 12.57 13.65
CA GLN A 101 -9.14 12.43 12.54
C GLN A 101 -8.55 13.05 11.27
N ASP A 102 -8.03 12.21 10.39
CA ASP A 102 -7.32 12.54 9.16
C ASP A 102 -8.20 12.49 7.89
N THR A 103 -9.37 11.89 8.00
CA THR A 103 -10.38 11.86 6.93
C THR A 103 -11.73 12.42 7.38
N SER A 104 -12.55 12.81 6.40
CA SER A 104 -13.93 13.24 6.57
C SER A 104 -14.81 12.62 5.48
N ARG A 105 -16.12 12.92 5.49
CA ARG A 105 -17.12 12.34 4.56
C ARG A 105 -17.08 10.81 4.57
N ALA A 106 -17.13 10.21 5.77
CA ALA A 106 -17.04 8.76 5.97
C ALA A 106 -15.80 8.13 5.32
N GLY A 107 -14.66 8.83 5.37
CA GLY A 107 -13.38 8.34 4.85
C GLY A 107 -13.12 8.69 3.38
N ALA A 108 -14.06 9.32 2.68
CA ALA A 108 -13.90 9.66 1.26
C ALA A 108 -13.01 10.89 1.02
N TYR A 109 -12.82 11.75 2.02
CA TYR A 109 -12.07 12.99 1.87
C TYR A 109 -10.89 13.07 2.85
N HIS A 110 -9.67 13.14 2.34
CA HIS A 110 -8.45 13.26 3.12
C HIS A 110 -8.23 14.73 3.48
N ASN A 111 -8.21 15.06 4.76
CA ASN A 111 -8.14 16.44 5.23
C ASN A 111 -6.68 16.92 5.37
N SER A 112 -6.45 18.15 5.84
CA SER A 112 -5.09 18.69 5.97
C SER A 112 -4.22 17.93 6.99
N ARG A 113 -4.82 17.30 8.00
CA ARG A 113 -4.08 16.47 8.97
C ARG A 113 -3.54 15.21 8.31
N PHE A 114 -4.28 14.63 7.36
CA PHE A 114 -3.74 13.53 6.54
C PHE A 114 -2.48 14.00 5.78
N LYS A 115 -2.52 15.18 5.14
CA LYS A 115 -1.36 15.74 4.44
C LYS A 115 -0.16 15.85 5.38
N GLU A 116 -0.35 16.44 6.56
CA GLU A 116 0.73 16.63 7.55
C GLU A 116 1.37 15.28 7.93
N LEU A 117 0.56 14.25 8.19
CA LEU A 117 1.04 12.92 8.53
C LEU A 117 1.73 12.22 7.35
N ALA A 118 1.17 12.32 6.14
CA ALA A 118 1.79 11.77 4.94
C ALA A 118 3.16 12.41 4.66
N GLU A 119 3.27 13.73 4.85
CA GLU A 119 4.53 14.48 4.70
C GLU A 119 5.54 14.16 5.80
N GLU A 120 5.10 13.91 7.03
CA GLU A 120 5.95 13.39 8.12
C GLU A 120 6.58 12.04 7.75
N LEU A 121 5.86 11.20 7.01
CA LEU A 121 6.35 9.92 6.50
C LEU A 121 7.20 10.05 5.22
N GLY A 122 7.44 11.28 4.76
CA GLY A 122 8.27 11.58 3.60
C GLY A 122 7.55 11.50 2.25
N LEU A 123 6.22 11.51 2.22
CA LEU A 123 5.47 11.68 0.97
C LEU A 123 5.30 13.17 0.65
N THR A 124 4.92 13.48 -0.59
CA THR A 124 4.25 14.74 -0.91
C THR A 124 2.78 14.47 -1.18
N ALA A 125 1.89 15.38 -0.80
CA ALA A 125 0.45 15.26 -1.04
C ALA A 125 -0.08 16.43 -1.87
N GLN A 126 -0.88 16.11 -2.89
CA GLN A 126 -1.54 17.07 -3.75
C GLN A 126 -3.03 17.10 -3.43
N ARG A 127 -3.59 18.31 -3.34
CA ARG A 127 -5.02 18.51 -3.10
C ARG A 127 -5.83 18.44 -4.38
N ASP A 128 -6.94 17.71 -4.34
CA ASP A 128 -8.00 17.76 -5.34
C ASP A 128 -9.38 18.02 -4.70
N HIS A 129 -10.35 18.40 -5.52
CA HIS A 129 -11.69 18.79 -5.06
C HIS A 129 -12.55 17.62 -4.55
N GLY A 130 -12.31 16.41 -5.06
CA GLY A 130 -13.11 15.23 -4.75
C GLY A 130 -12.62 14.50 -3.50
N SER A 131 -11.33 14.15 -3.47
CA SER A 131 -10.72 13.26 -2.48
C SER A 131 -9.84 13.97 -1.44
N GLY A 132 -9.67 15.29 -1.56
CA GLY A 132 -8.88 16.08 -0.63
C GLY A 132 -7.40 15.89 -0.90
N TRP A 133 -6.61 15.51 0.10
CA TRP A 133 -5.15 15.30 -0.02
C TRP A 133 -4.75 13.85 -0.32
N ALA A 134 -5.63 13.04 -0.92
CA ALA A 134 -5.39 11.62 -1.11
C ALA A 134 -4.31 11.28 -2.14
N THR A 135 -4.04 12.20 -3.07
CA THR A 135 -3.04 11.99 -4.12
C THR A 135 -1.65 12.20 -3.53
N THR A 136 -0.91 11.12 -3.30
CA THR A 136 0.43 11.15 -2.72
C THR A 136 1.50 10.68 -3.72
N HIS A 137 2.72 11.21 -3.56
CA HIS A 137 3.87 10.83 -4.37
C HIS A 137 5.09 10.54 -3.50
N LEU A 138 5.95 9.63 -3.97
CA LEU A 138 7.22 9.29 -3.33
C LEU A 138 8.35 10.15 -3.91
N PRO A 139 8.77 11.22 -3.22
CA PRO A 139 9.84 12.08 -3.68
C PRO A 139 11.20 11.36 -3.64
N GLU A 140 12.17 11.85 -4.40
CA GLU A 140 13.47 11.20 -4.56
C GLU A 140 14.26 11.03 -3.26
N PRO A 141 14.29 11.99 -2.32
CA PRO A 141 14.96 11.79 -1.03
C PRO A 141 14.41 10.60 -0.25
N THR A 142 13.08 10.44 -0.23
CA THR A 142 12.43 9.31 0.44
C THR A 142 12.70 8.01 -0.30
N ALA A 143 12.63 8.00 -1.64
CA ALA A 143 13.00 6.83 -2.44
C ALA A 143 14.45 6.38 -2.15
N THR A 144 15.39 7.32 -2.09
CA THR A 144 16.79 7.08 -1.75
C THR A 144 16.92 6.48 -0.35
N ALA A 145 16.18 7.04 0.62
CA ALA A 145 16.20 6.55 1.99
C ALA A 145 15.65 5.11 2.11
N TYR A 146 14.76 4.69 1.21
CA TYR A 146 14.19 3.33 1.14
C TYR A 146 14.79 2.47 0.01
N ALA A 147 15.99 2.78 -0.50
CA ALA A 147 16.56 2.11 -1.67
C ALA A 147 16.65 0.58 -1.53
N SER A 148 17.02 0.07 -0.35
CA SER A 148 17.07 -1.39 -0.09
C SER A 148 15.69 -2.03 -0.14
N GLN A 149 14.67 -1.35 0.39
CA GLN A 149 13.28 -1.79 0.39
C GLN A 149 12.71 -1.78 -1.03
N LEU A 150 13.01 -0.75 -1.82
CA LEU A 150 12.63 -0.67 -3.23
C LEU A 150 13.27 -1.80 -4.05
N ALA A 151 14.55 -2.11 -3.84
CA ALA A 151 15.22 -3.23 -4.51
C ALA A 151 14.59 -4.57 -4.14
N MET A 152 14.24 -4.77 -2.86
CA MET A 152 13.56 -5.97 -2.38
C MET A 152 12.16 -6.12 -2.99
N LEU A 153 11.38 -5.03 -3.03
CA LEU A 153 10.07 -5.04 -3.69
C LEU A 153 10.23 -5.40 -5.17
N ALA A 154 11.17 -4.78 -5.87
CA ALA A 154 11.42 -5.05 -7.29
C ALA A 154 11.70 -6.54 -7.57
N ALA A 155 12.50 -7.18 -6.72
CA ALA A 155 12.84 -8.59 -6.84
C ALA A 155 11.67 -9.55 -6.50
N SER A 156 10.70 -9.09 -5.72
CA SER A 156 9.61 -9.92 -5.20
C SER A 156 8.27 -9.73 -5.91
N ILE A 157 8.04 -8.61 -6.60
CA ILE A 157 6.79 -8.30 -7.29
C ILE A 157 6.83 -8.55 -8.80
N SER A 158 7.85 -9.27 -9.28
CA SER A 158 8.10 -9.46 -10.73
C SER A 158 6.99 -10.27 -11.44
N GLY A 159 6.24 -11.10 -10.71
CA GLY A 159 5.02 -11.76 -11.20
C GLY A 159 3.78 -10.93 -10.85
N HIS A 160 3.10 -10.36 -11.84
CA HIS A 160 1.85 -9.60 -11.65
C HIS A 160 0.66 -10.27 -12.34
N ARG A 161 -0.52 -10.14 -11.74
CA ARG A 161 -1.76 -10.68 -12.28
C ARG A 161 -2.12 -9.92 -13.57
N ARG A 162 -2.36 -10.65 -14.67
CA ARG A 162 -2.95 -10.05 -15.87
C ARG A 162 -4.41 -9.68 -15.56
N ILE A 163 -4.78 -8.43 -15.81
CA ILE A 163 -6.19 -8.04 -15.84
C ILE A 163 -6.75 -8.56 -17.16
N LEU A 164 -7.43 -9.70 -17.08
CA LEU A 164 -8.07 -10.31 -18.22
C LEU A 164 -9.51 -9.83 -18.32
N CYS A 165 -9.96 -9.51 -19.54
CA CYS A 165 -11.38 -9.36 -19.79
C CYS A 165 -12.11 -10.66 -19.42
N GLY A 166 -13.17 -10.56 -18.62
CA GLY A 166 -13.90 -11.70 -18.06
C GLY A 166 -14.53 -12.63 -19.10
N TYR A 167 -14.65 -12.19 -20.37
CA TYR A 167 -15.28 -12.96 -21.45
C TYR A 167 -14.28 -13.57 -22.44
N CYS A 168 -13.15 -12.91 -22.72
CA CYS A 168 -12.21 -13.35 -23.77
C CYS A 168 -10.82 -13.74 -23.25
N GLN A 169 -10.57 -13.60 -21.95
CA GLN A 169 -9.28 -13.91 -21.30
C GLN A 169 -8.05 -13.20 -21.93
N GLN A 170 -8.26 -12.07 -22.62
CA GLN A 170 -7.19 -11.27 -23.21
C GLN A 170 -6.76 -10.14 -22.25
N PRO A 171 -5.48 -9.71 -22.27
CA PRO A 171 -5.00 -8.57 -21.49
C PRO A 171 -5.73 -7.29 -21.91
N PHE A 172 -6.10 -6.45 -20.95
CA PHE A 172 -6.45 -5.06 -21.25
C PHE A 172 -5.20 -4.33 -21.76
N THR A 173 -5.08 -4.18 -23.07
CA THR A 173 -4.12 -3.24 -23.67
C THR A 173 -4.78 -1.86 -23.64
N ASN A 174 -4.15 -0.86 -23.01
CA ASN A 174 -4.51 0.53 -23.27
C ASN A 174 -4.37 0.73 -24.78
N ARG A 175 -5.49 0.84 -25.49
CA ARG A 175 -5.46 1.42 -26.83
C ARG A 175 -5.14 2.88 -26.61
N GLU A 176 -3.96 3.27 -27.08
CA GLU A 176 -3.56 4.64 -27.29
C GLU A 176 -4.74 5.39 -27.92
N THR A 177 -5.24 6.41 -27.23
CA THR A 177 -6.02 7.46 -27.86
C THR A 177 -5.06 8.29 -28.70
N THR A 178 -4.81 7.84 -29.93
CA THR A 178 -4.39 8.71 -31.01
C THR A 178 -5.62 9.37 -31.63
N SER A 179 -5.52 10.70 -31.75
CA SER A 179 -6.43 11.68 -32.37
C SER A 179 -7.50 12.29 -31.48
#